data_AF-A0A851GJE6-F1
#
_entry.id   AF-A0A851GJE6-F1
#
_cell.length_a   1.000
_cell.length_b   1.000
_cell.length_c   1.000
_cell.angle_alpha   90.00
_cell.angle_beta   90.00
_cell.angle_gamma   90.00
#
_symmetry.space_group_name_H-M   'P 1'
#
loop_
_entity.id
_entity.type
_entity.pdbx_description
1 polymer ?
#
loop_
_entity_poly.entity_id
_entity_poly.type
_entity_poly.pdbx_seq_one_letter_code
_entity_poly.pdbx_strand_id
1 'polypeptide(L)'
;MRLSYLWMAGWTLAGVLGVQAALSEDAQALGQDILGYGKLTGEQREQLVERLSKKSLKPLSSEQREQIQRACVDASATMIGHNAKGQLKVVKDPGAKAIMKLAGDYLNRLPAATTPAHPAAEDLFGQIPEKAPRVKQSVKIDPAVVRWQATGLYAAPGELVTLVFPDAWVGKGLQVHVSGHRDNISVKKNLMRLPTKPSRSFPVDSKEVKVAAAFGGALYIDTGNKVRAGKSFQVQVNHALQAPYFVLGKSDPKAWREQGRLAPAPYAELVTDRIALSFPSAWIRDLADPTELLKYWDKVVALHDELGGMAHTRYGPERVNVDVQISVGLFHAGYPMQGPQKQCRGVVDLEKLKIQGNWGWFHELGHEAQRRPDKAWGWNNPYTFDGSVEVTVNLFSSHAMDRLKMENRGGWSWTASPEEVRQRAHKALSTGKSYSEFGAGEKLAMYLLLRDQFGWESIGKVLAGYCKDQDAGKAMPKENQAKRDAFVLRMSKQTGHNLTPYVEKLWGVKISPETAEQLKALPVWIPKGFDKYMEG
;
A
#
# COMPACT_ATOMS: atom_id res chain seq x y z
N MET A 1 33.87 55.05 -45.23
CA MET A 1 33.03 55.13 -46.45
C MET A 1 31.91 54.11 -46.30
N ARG A 2 30.68 54.58 -46.03
CA ARG A 2 29.34 53.94 -46.04
C ARG A 2 29.15 52.63 -45.23
N LEU A 3 28.61 52.71 -44.01
CA LEU A 3 27.19 52.72 -43.58
C LEU A 3 26.62 51.30 -43.34
N SER A 4 26.39 51.04 -42.04
CA SER A 4 25.77 49.92 -41.35
C SER A 4 24.27 49.75 -41.61
N TYR A 5 23.76 48.51 -41.61
CA TYR A 5 22.38 48.18 -41.14
C TYR A 5 22.26 46.71 -40.70
N LEU A 6 21.83 46.51 -39.45
CA LEU A 6 21.19 45.30 -38.92
C LEU A 6 19.81 45.11 -39.57
N TRP A 7 19.37 43.86 -39.71
CA TRP A 7 17.96 43.52 -39.91
C TRP A 7 17.45 42.66 -38.74
N MET A 8 16.71 43.34 -37.85
CA MET A 8 15.62 42.77 -37.07
C MET A 8 14.36 42.76 -37.95
N ALA A 9 13.56 41.70 -37.88
CA ALA A 9 12.14 41.73 -38.20
C ALA A 9 11.42 41.20 -36.95
N GLY A 10 10.59 41.95 -36.21
CA GLY A 10 9.73 43.06 -36.62
C GLY A 10 8.30 42.56 -36.82
N TRP A 11 7.72 41.88 -35.82
CA TRP A 11 6.27 41.72 -35.72
C TRP A 11 5.74 42.84 -34.83
N THR A 12 5.06 43.79 -35.46
CA THR A 12 4.43 44.95 -34.84
C THR A 12 3.31 44.52 -33.89
N LEU A 13 3.50 44.83 -32.61
CA LEU A 13 2.47 44.91 -31.58
C LEU A 13 1.47 46.02 -31.95
N ALA A 14 0.26 45.64 -32.36
CA ALA A 14 -0.94 46.45 -32.23
C ALA A 14 -2.14 45.49 -32.30
N GLY A 15 -2.71 45.13 -31.14
CA GLY A 15 -3.90 44.28 -31.10
C GLY A 15 -4.01 43.26 -29.96
N VAL A 16 -3.11 43.28 -28.97
CA VAL A 16 -3.23 42.48 -27.74
C VAL A 16 -3.05 43.39 -26.52
N LEU A 17 -3.92 44.39 -26.39
CA LEU A 17 -4.08 45.19 -25.18
C LEU A 17 -5.56 45.12 -24.81
N GLY A 18 -5.90 44.15 -23.95
CA GLY A 18 -7.28 43.95 -23.54
C GLY A 18 -7.59 42.69 -22.73
N VAL A 19 -6.62 41.79 -22.49
CA VAL A 19 -6.79 40.65 -21.56
C VAL A 19 -5.50 40.40 -20.78
N GLN A 20 -4.99 41.44 -20.12
CA GLN A 20 -4.36 41.28 -18.81
C GLN A 20 -5.29 41.99 -17.84
N ALA A 21 -6.34 41.28 -17.42
CA ALA A 21 -7.21 41.79 -16.38
C ALA A 21 -6.35 41.99 -15.12
N ALA A 22 -6.33 43.23 -14.63
CA ALA A 22 -5.60 43.62 -13.43
C ALA A 22 -5.86 42.61 -12.30
N LEU A 23 -4.81 41.90 -11.90
CA LEU A 23 -4.82 41.06 -10.72
C LEU A 23 -5.04 42.00 -9.51
N SER A 24 -5.90 41.62 -8.56
CA SER A 24 -5.91 42.33 -7.27
C SER A 24 -4.49 42.27 -6.67
N GLU A 25 -3.99 43.41 -6.18
CA GLU A 25 -2.63 43.54 -5.61
C GLU A 25 -2.34 42.43 -4.59
N ASP A 26 -3.35 42.02 -3.82
CA ASP A 26 -3.29 40.94 -2.83
C ASP A 26 -2.90 39.56 -3.39
N ALA A 27 -3.38 39.19 -4.58
CA ALA A 27 -3.10 37.88 -5.17
C ALA A 27 -1.65 37.81 -5.69
N GLN A 28 -1.18 38.93 -6.26
CA GLN A 28 0.20 39.07 -6.71
C GLN A 28 1.17 39.08 -5.52
N ALA A 29 0.85 39.83 -4.47
CA ALA A 29 1.63 39.86 -3.23
C ALA A 29 1.72 38.45 -2.59
N LEU A 30 0.59 37.73 -2.52
CA LEU A 30 0.58 36.35 -2.02
C LEU A 30 1.46 35.42 -2.88
N GLY A 31 1.42 35.54 -4.21
CA GLY A 31 2.31 34.81 -5.11
C GLY A 31 3.79 35.07 -4.82
N GLN A 32 4.16 36.34 -4.59
CA GLN A 32 5.54 36.71 -4.26
C GLN A 32 5.98 36.17 -2.90
N ASP A 33 5.09 36.20 -1.89
CA ASP A 33 5.38 35.64 -0.57
C ASP A 33 5.64 34.12 -0.66
N ILE A 34 4.85 33.41 -1.47
CA ILE A 34 5.01 31.96 -1.68
C ILE A 34 6.35 31.65 -2.35
N LEU A 35 6.71 32.36 -3.43
CA LEU A 35 7.99 32.16 -4.14
C LEU A 35 9.18 32.61 -3.27
N GLY A 36 8.99 33.64 -2.46
CA GLY A 36 9.96 34.20 -1.52
C GLY A 36 9.96 33.54 -0.14
N TYR A 37 9.33 32.37 0.03
CA TYR A 37 9.02 31.78 1.34
C TYR A 37 10.20 31.77 2.34
N GLY A 38 11.41 31.48 1.86
CA GLY A 38 12.62 31.44 2.69
C GLY A 38 12.97 32.77 3.36
N LYS A 39 12.51 33.90 2.81
CA LYS A 39 12.75 35.27 3.29
C LYS A 39 11.69 35.74 4.30
N LEU A 40 10.58 35.01 4.43
CA LEU A 40 9.49 35.36 5.35
C LEU A 40 9.89 35.10 6.82
N THR A 41 9.42 35.97 7.72
CA THR A 41 9.50 35.78 9.17
C THR A 41 8.61 34.62 9.63
N GLY A 42 8.80 34.14 10.86
CA GLY A 42 7.94 33.08 11.43
C GLY A 42 6.45 33.47 11.42
N GLU A 43 6.13 34.70 11.82
CA GLU A 43 4.77 35.23 11.82
C GLU A 43 4.17 35.28 10.41
N GLN A 44 4.92 35.77 9.42
CA GLN A 44 4.47 35.79 8.03
C GLN A 44 4.19 34.38 7.48
N ARG A 45 5.00 33.38 7.86
CA ARG A 45 4.78 31.99 7.47
C ARG A 45 3.54 31.39 8.13
N GLU A 46 3.26 31.73 9.38
CA GLU A 46 2.03 31.31 10.05
C GLU A 46 0.79 31.92 9.41
N GLN A 47 0.83 33.21 9.08
CA GLN A 47 -0.25 33.90 8.37
C GLN A 47 -0.56 33.30 7.00
N LEU A 48 0.43 32.71 6.31
CA LEU A 48 0.20 32.02 5.03
C LEU A 48 -0.80 30.87 5.15
N VAL A 49 -0.94 30.22 6.31
CA VAL A 49 -1.90 29.12 6.49
C VAL A 49 -3.33 29.61 6.25
N GLU A 50 -3.70 30.75 6.83
CA GLU A 50 -5.04 31.33 6.62
C GLU A 50 -5.18 31.94 5.22
N ARG A 51 -4.14 32.59 4.70
CA ARG A 51 -4.17 33.19 3.35
C ARG A 51 -4.31 32.15 2.24
N LEU A 52 -3.79 30.95 2.44
CA LEU A 52 -3.91 29.80 1.53
C LEU A 52 -5.15 28.92 1.81
N SER A 53 -5.98 29.31 2.78
CA SER A 53 -7.18 28.56 3.11
C SER A 53 -8.21 28.61 1.96
N LYS A 54 -9.06 27.58 1.90
CA LYS A 54 -10.17 27.56 0.92
C LYS A 54 -11.07 28.80 1.08
N LYS A 55 -11.23 29.32 2.30
CA LYS A 55 -12.04 30.50 2.60
C LYS A 55 -11.43 31.75 1.96
N SER A 56 -10.13 31.96 2.13
CA SER A 56 -9.40 33.12 1.62
C SER A 56 -9.23 33.09 0.11
N LEU A 57 -9.08 31.90 -0.49
CA LEU A 57 -8.93 31.76 -1.94
C LEU A 57 -10.28 31.78 -2.69
N LYS A 58 -11.42 31.55 -2.01
CA LYS A 58 -12.75 31.46 -2.66
C LYS A 58 -13.13 32.73 -3.46
N PRO A 59 -12.89 33.96 -2.98
CA PRO A 59 -13.28 35.19 -3.67
C PRO A 59 -12.45 35.48 -4.92
N LEU A 60 -11.26 34.87 -5.05
CA LEU A 60 -10.36 35.12 -6.17
C LEU A 60 -10.88 34.52 -7.48
N SER A 61 -10.53 35.16 -8.60
CA SER A 61 -10.83 34.64 -9.93
C SER A 61 -10.14 33.28 -10.17
N SER A 62 -10.62 32.54 -11.17
CA SER A 62 -9.99 31.26 -11.53
C SER A 62 -8.53 31.43 -11.97
N GLU A 63 -8.22 32.51 -12.68
CA GLU A 63 -6.85 32.84 -13.12
C GLU A 63 -5.93 33.17 -11.93
N GLN A 64 -6.39 34.02 -11.00
CA GLN A 64 -5.66 34.35 -9.78
C GLN A 64 -5.36 33.11 -8.93
N ARG A 65 -6.37 32.23 -8.74
CA ARG A 65 -6.18 30.98 -8.00
C ARG A 65 -5.19 30.06 -8.68
N GLU A 66 -5.25 29.96 -10.01
CA GLU A 66 -4.31 29.15 -10.78
C GLU A 66 -2.88 29.69 -10.65
N GLN A 67 -2.68 31.00 -10.72
CA GLN A 67 -1.36 31.61 -10.53
C GLN A 67 -0.78 31.31 -9.14
N ILE A 68 -1.58 31.46 -8.08
CA ILE A 68 -1.18 31.12 -6.70
C ILE A 68 -0.81 29.64 -6.60
N GLN A 69 -1.61 28.76 -7.19
CA GLN A 69 -1.37 27.32 -7.17
C GLN A 69 -0.10 26.91 -7.92
N ARG A 70 0.18 27.54 -9.07
CA ARG A 70 1.44 27.36 -9.81
C ARG A 70 2.63 27.84 -8.97
N ALA A 71 2.53 29.01 -8.35
CA ALA A 71 3.55 29.50 -7.43
C ALA A 71 3.79 28.51 -6.26
N CYS A 72 2.74 27.85 -5.74
CA CYS A 72 2.91 26.81 -4.74
C CYS A 72 3.67 25.59 -5.27
N VAL A 73 3.42 25.15 -6.51
CA VAL A 73 4.18 24.06 -7.13
C VAL A 73 5.66 24.43 -7.21
N ASP A 74 5.97 25.62 -7.74
CA ASP A 74 7.35 26.08 -7.90
C ASP A 74 8.07 26.20 -6.55
N ALA A 75 7.43 26.81 -5.56
CA ALA A 75 7.99 26.92 -4.22
C ALA A 75 8.22 25.54 -3.58
N SER A 76 7.29 24.60 -3.78
CA SER A 76 7.39 23.26 -3.18
C SER A 76 8.57 22.43 -3.71
N ALA A 77 9.09 22.74 -4.91
CA ALA A 77 10.26 22.08 -5.50
C ALA A 77 11.49 22.13 -4.58
N THR A 78 11.67 23.23 -3.85
CA THR A 78 12.81 23.39 -2.94
C THR A 78 12.54 22.85 -1.53
N MET A 79 11.27 22.65 -1.17
CA MET A 79 10.83 22.21 0.15
C MET A 79 10.96 20.70 0.36
N ILE A 80 10.78 19.92 -0.70
CA ILE A 80 10.88 18.46 -0.68
C ILE A 80 12.14 17.98 -1.40
N GLY A 81 12.36 16.66 -1.41
CA GLY A 81 13.57 16.04 -1.96
C GLY A 81 14.60 15.69 -0.88
N HIS A 82 15.86 15.53 -1.27
CA HIS A 82 16.97 15.23 -0.39
C HIS A 82 17.76 16.49 -0.01
N ASN A 83 18.31 16.51 1.21
CA ASN A 83 19.24 17.54 1.67
C ASN A 83 20.68 17.23 1.18
N ALA A 84 21.63 18.12 1.48
CA ALA A 84 23.03 17.95 1.10
C ALA A 84 23.71 16.68 1.67
N LYS A 85 23.11 16.04 2.68
CA LYS A 85 23.57 14.77 3.26
C LYS A 85 22.88 13.54 2.64
N GLY A 86 22.09 13.72 1.59
CA GLY A 86 21.32 12.65 0.95
C GLY A 86 20.15 12.13 1.78
N GLN A 87 19.70 12.87 2.80
CA GLN A 87 18.55 12.50 3.63
C GLN A 87 17.31 13.23 3.14
N LEU A 88 16.15 12.55 3.13
CA LEU A 88 14.87 13.20 2.84
C LEU A 88 14.66 14.42 3.73
N LYS A 89 14.30 15.55 3.11
CA LYS A 89 13.92 16.77 3.82
C LYS A 89 12.65 16.51 4.64
N VAL A 90 12.60 17.06 5.84
CA VAL A 90 11.47 16.93 6.75
C VAL A 90 10.86 18.30 6.99
N VAL A 91 9.69 18.55 6.40
CA VAL A 91 8.97 19.81 6.50
C VAL A 91 8.06 19.80 7.72
N LYS A 92 8.31 20.73 8.64
CA LYS A 92 7.55 20.88 9.90
C LYS A 92 6.68 22.13 9.93
N ASP A 93 7.14 23.19 9.26
CA ASP A 93 6.53 24.52 9.25
C ASP A 93 5.10 24.49 8.67
N PRO A 94 4.09 25.04 9.39
CA PRO A 94 2.70 25.08 8.93
C PRO A 94 2.50 25.79 7.58
N GLY A 95 3.19 26.91 7.32
CA GLY A 95 3.05 27.67 6.08
C GLY A 95 3.56 26.88 4.87
N ALA A 96 4.73 26.24 5.02
CA ALA A 96 5.29 25.35 3.99
C ALA A 96 4.36 24.16 3.73
N LYS A 97 3.78 23.57 4.78
CA LYS A 97 2.80 22.47 4.64
C LYS A 97 1.53 22.93 3.90
N ALA A 98 1.07 24.16 4.12
CA ALA A 98 -0.06 24.73 3.39
C ALA A 98 0.26 24.92 1.89
N ILE A 99 1.44 25.45 1.57
CA ILE A 99 1.95 25.54 0.19
C ILE A 99 1.98 24.17 -0.47
N MET A 100 2.61 23.18 0.17
CA MET A 100 2.72 21.82 -0.35
C MET A 100 1.34 21.16 -0.56
N LYS A 101 0.39 21.41 0.33
CA LYS A 101 -0.98 20.88 0.20
C LYS A 101 -1.67 21.46 -1.03
N LEU A 102 -1.58 22.78 -1.22
CA LEU A 102 -2.21 23.45 -2.35
C LEU A 102 -1.55 23.07 -3.68
N ALA A 103 -0.23 22.93 -3.70
CA ALA A 103 0.53 22.43 -4.85
C ALA A 103 0.06 21.02 -5.27
N GLY A 104 -0.02 20.10 -4.30
CA GLY A 104 -0.46 18.72 -4.55
C GLY A 104 -1.89 18.62 -5.06
N ASP A 105 -2.81 19.40 -4.46
CA ASP A 105 -4.21 19.46 -4.91
C ASP A 105 -4.32 19.99 -6.34
N TYR A 106 -3.54 21.02 -6.66
CA TYR A 106 -3.49 21.59 -8.01
C TYR A 106 -2.98 20.56 -9.04
N LEU A 107 -1.86 19.89 -8.78
CA LEU A 107 -1.31 18.91 -9.71
C LEU A 107 -2.26 17.74 -9.98
N ASN A 108 -2.98 17.27 -8.94
CA ASN A 108 -3.89 16.14 -9.08
C ASN A 108 -5.18 16.48 -9.84
N ARG A 109 -5.59 17.76 -9.90
CA ARG A 109 -6.80 18.20 -10.62
C ARG A 109 -6.55 18.56 -12.10
N LEU A 110 -5.30 18.74 -12.52
CA LEU A 110 -4.99 19.16 -13.90
C LEU A 110 -5.37 18.08 -14.92
N PRO A 111 -5.94 18.43 -16.09
CA PRO A 111 -6.05 17.50 -17.21
C PRO A 111 -4.71 16.85 -17.56
N ALA A 112 -4.73 15.62 -18.08
CA ALA A 112 -3.49 14.91 -18.46
C ALA A 112 -2.65 15.73 -19.45
N ALA A 113 -3.28 16.37 -20.43
CA ALA A 113 -2.62 17.18 -21.46
C ALA A 113 -1.86 18.41 -20.94
N THR A 114 -2.17 18.88 -19.72
CA THR A 114 -1.58 20.09 -19.13
C THR A 114 -0.87 19.83 -17.81
N THR A 115 -0.68 18.55 -17.44
CA THR A 115 -0.01 18.17 -16.19
C THR A 115 1.51 18.35 -16.34
N PRO A 116 2.16 19.25 -15.58
CA PRO A 116 3.61 19.43 -15.65
C PRO A 116 4.34 18.34 -14.86
N ALA A 117 5.63 18.15 -15.15
CA ALA A 117 6.52 17.42 -14.26
C ALA A 117 6.73 18.24 -12.97
N HIS A 118 6.63 17.58 -11.81
CA HIS A 118 7.05 18.21 -10.57
C HIS A 118 8.60 18.18 -10.49
N PRO A 119 9.29 19.31 -10.24
CA PRO A 119 10.76 19.34 -10.30
C PRO A 119 11.48 18.36 -9.36
N ALA A 120 10.89 18.06 -8.20
CA ALA A 120 11.44 17.08 -7.25
C ALA A 120 11.11 15.61 -7.55
N ALA A 121 10.51 15.29 -8.70
CA ALA A 121 10.04 13.93 -8.99
C ALA A 121 11.18 12.91 -9.04
N GLU A 122 12.24 13.20 -9.78
CA GLU A 122 13.38 12.31 -9.91
C GLU A 122 14.23 12.21 -8.64
N ASP A 123 14.28 13.28 -7.85
CA ASP A 123 14.97 13.27 -6.55
C ASP A 123 14.24 12.37 -5.54
N LEU A 124 12.90 12.39 -5.53
CA LEU A 124 12.11 11.55 -4.61
C LEU A 124 11.96 10.11 -5.07
N PHE A 125 11.66 9.89 -6.36
CA PHE A 125 11.24 8.59 -6.86
C PHE A 125 12.28 7.91 -7.76
N GLY A 126 13.40 8.57 -8.04
CA GLY A 126 14.53 8.03 -8.77
C GLY A 126 14.73 8.68 -10.14
N GLN A 127 15.99 8.73 -10.56
CA GLN A 127 16.44 9.38 -11.78
C GLN A 127 16.04 8.60 -13.04
N ILE A 128 15.76 9.33 -14.11
CA ILE A 128 15.52 8.79 -15.44
C ILE A 128 16.69 9.23 -16.35
N PRO A 129 17.37 8.31 -17.05
CA PRO A 129 18.41 8.71 -17.99
C PRO A 129 17.86 9.68 -19.05
N GLU A 130 18.54 10.80 -19.29
CA GLU A 130 18.08 11.89 -20.18
C GLU A 130 17.67 11.39 -21.58
N LYS A 131 18.44 10.43 -22.11
CA LYS A 131 18.22 9.82 -23.44
C LYS A 131 17.42 8.52 -23.39
N ALA A 132 16.71 8.24 -22.30
CA ALA A 132 15.91 7.03 -22.17
C ALA A 132 14.84 6.98 -23.29
N PRO A 133 14.79 5.90 -24.10
CA PRO A 133 13.85 5.82 -25.20
C PRO A 133 12.43 5.66 -24.68
N ARG A 134 11.49 6.41 -25.27
CA ARG A 134 10.06 6.19 -25.08
C ARG A 134 9.60 5.18 -26.12
N VAL A 135 8.96 4.11 -25.67
CA VAL A 135 8.55 2.98 -26.52
C VAL A 135 7.10 3.07 -26.91
N LYS A 136 6.79 2.33 -27.99
CA LYS A 136 5.45 1.93 -28.38
C LYS A 136 5.35 0.42 -28.17
N GLN A 137 4.50 -0.03 -27.27
CA GLN A 137 4.44 -1.44 -26.88
C GLN A 137 3.01 -1.90 -26.69
N SER A 138 2.71 -3.12 -27.17
CA SER A 138 1.42 -3.76 -26.91
C SER A 138 1.51 -4.59 -25.63
N VAL A 139 0.54 -4.43 -24.73
CA VAL A 139 0.46 -5.14 -23.46
C VAL A 139 -0.80 -6.00 -23.42
N LYS A 140 -0.64 -7.27 -23.05
CA LYS A 140 -1.74 -8.23 -22.93
C LYS A 140 -2.37 -8.10 -21.55
N ILE A 141 -3.67 -7.84 -21.51
CA ILE A 141 -4.47 -7.74 -20.28
C ILE A 141 -5.41 -8.93 -20.21
N ASP A 142 -5.45 -9.59 -19.05
CA ASP A 142 -6.36 -10.68 -18.76
C ASP A 142 -7.55 -10.19 -17.93
N PRO A 143 -8.77 -10.13 -18.47
CA PRO A 143 -9.94 -9.67 -17.72
C PRO A 143 -10.33 -10.59 -16.54
N ALA A 144 -9.78 -11.80 -16.48
CA ALA A 144 -9.97 -12.68 -15.33
C ALA A 144 -9.10 -12.29 -14.12
N VAL A 145 -8.01 -11.54 -14.34
CA VAL A 145 -7.18 -11.00 -13.27
C VAL A 145 -7.82 -9.71 -12.74
N VAL A 146 -8.21 -9.71 -11.47
CA VAL A 146 -8.89 -8.59 -10.81
C VAL A 146 -7.90 -7.52 -10.34
N ARG A 147 -8.42 -6.29 -10.15
CA ARG A 147 -7.67 -5.11 -9.74
C ARG A 147 -6.55 -4.80 -10.76
N TRP A 148 -5.37 -4.44 -10.28
CA TRP A 148 -4.31 -3.85 -11.09
C TRP A 148 -3.37 -4.88 -11.71
N GLN A 149 -3.32 -4.87 -13.04
CA GLN A 149 -2.30 -5.55 -13.84
C GLN A 149 -1.24 -4.56 -14.28
N ALA A 150 0.01 -4.82 -13.90
CA ALA A 150 1.13 -4.00 -14.36
C ALA A 150 1.43 -4.28 -15.83
N THR A 151 1.82 -3.21 -16.51
CA THR A 151 2.11 -3.23 -17.95
C THR A 151 3.60 -3.44 -18.25
N GLY A 152 4.47 -3.35 -17.24
CA GLY A 152 5.92 -3.25 -17.41
C GLY A 152 6.38 -1.91 -17.99
N LEU A 153 5.49 -0.91 -18.01
CA LEU A 153 5.74 0.42 -18.56
C LEU A 153 5.55 1.49 -17.50
N TYR A 154 6.17 2.65 -17.73
CA TYR A 154 6.21 3.77 -16.80
C TYR A 154 5.96 5.09 -17.54
N ALA A 155 5.07 5.93 -17.02
CA ALA A 155 4.89 7.29 -17.48
C ALA A 155 5.92 8.19 -16.80
N ALA A 156 6.80 8.84 -17.57
CA ALA A 156 7.74 9.81 -17.01
C ALA A 156 6.99 11.00 -16.39
N PRO A 157 7.56 11.70 -15.40
CA PRO A 157 6.95 12.87 -14.77
C PRO A 157 6.46 13.89 -15.81
N GLY A 158 5.17 14.22 -15.78
CA GLY A 158 4.55 15.20 -16.68
C GLY A 158 4.37 14.77 -18.14
N GLU A 159 4.94 13.63 -18.57
CA GLU A 159 4.80 13.19 -19.95
C GLU A 159 3.42 12.58 -20.22
N LEU A 160 2.91 12.85 -21.42
CA LEU A 160 1.62 12.34 -21.88
C LEU A 160 1.79 10.97 -22.50
N VAL A 161 1.23 9.94 -21.86
CA VAL A 161 1.16 8.58 -22.39
C VAL A 161 -0.23 8.35 -22.99
N THR A 162 -0.28 7.73 -24.17
CA THR A 162 -1.55 7.36 -24.82
C THR A 162 -1.73 5.86 -24.82
N LEU A 163 -2.87 5.38 -24.30
CA LEU A 163 -3.26 3.98 -24.31
C LEU A 163 -4.44 3.78 -25.26
N VAL A 164 -4.29 2.86 -26.20
CA VAL A 164 -5.32 2.53 -27.20
C VAL A 164 -5.94 1.19 -26.84
N PHE A 165 -7.23 1.20 -26.51
CA PHE A 165 -8.00 0.03 -26.11
C PHE A 165 -8.82 -0.53 -27.28
N PRO A 166 -9.13 -1.85 -27.27
CA PRO A 166 -10.13 -2.40 -28.17
C PRO A 166 -11.53 -1.88 -27.82
N ASP A 167 -12.35 -1.62 -28.84
CA ASP A 167 -13.67 -1.00 -28.67
C ASP A 167 -14.59 -1.81 -27.73
N ALA A 168 -14.43 -3.13 -27.68
CA ALA A 168 -15.18 -4.02 -26.78
C ALA A 168 -14.97 -3.73 -25.28
N TRP A 169 -13.86 -3.11 -24.90
CA TRP A 169 -13.49 -2.80 -23.52
C TRP A 169 -13.71 -1.34 -23.12
N VAL A 170 -14.05 -0.48 -24.08
CA VAL A 170 -14.39 0.92 -23.84
C VAL A 170 -15.71 1.02 -23.08
N GLY A 171 -15.76 1.88 -22.06
CA GLY A 171 -16.96 2.09 -21.24
C GLY A 171 -17.31 0.92 -20.32
N LYS A 172 -16.46 -0.11 -20.19
CA LYS A 172 -16.71 -1.27 -19.32
C LYS A 172 -16.28 -1.05 -17.87
N GLY A 173 -15.94 0.19 -17.50
CA GLY A 173 -15.51 0.53 -16.15
C GLY A 173 -14.08 0.09 -15.82
N LEU A 174 -13.22 -0.08 -16.84
CA LEU A 174 -11.78 -0.23 -16.66
C LEU A 174 -11.17 1.14 -16.32
N GLN A 175 -10.02 1.14 -15.66
CA GLN A 175 -9.24 2.35 -15.39
C GLN A 175 -7.77 2.14 -15.74
N VAL A 176 -7.11 3.20 -16.22
CA VAL A 176 -5.65 3.29 -16.24
C VAL A 176 -5.21 3.95 -14.95
N HIS A 177 -4.35 3.29 -14.18
CA HIS A 177 -3.69 3.92 -13.02
C HIS A 177 -2.25 4.26 -13.36
N VAL A 178 -1.85 5.46 -12.97
CA VAL A 178 -0.46 5.93 -13.00
C VAL A 178 0.02 5.99 -11.56
N SER A 179 1.09 5.25 -11.26
CA SER A 179 1.74 5.17 -9.94
C SER A 179 1.00 4.33 -8.89
N GLY A 180 1.78 3.55 -8.12
CA GLY A 180 1.27 2.75 -6.99
C GLY A 180 1.17 3.52 -5.66
N HIS A 181 1.60 4.78 -5.62
CA HIS A 181 1.66 5.59 -4.40
C HIS A 181 0.29 6.20 -4.07
N ARG A 182 -0.47 5.55 -3.17
CA ARG A 182 -1.90 5.86 -2.95
C ARG A 182 -2.19 6.73 -1.73
N ASP A 183 -1.18 6.95 -0.91
CA ASP A 183 -1.33 7.59 0.39
C ASP A 183 -1.45 9.11 0.33
N ASN A 184 -2.50 9.62 0.97
CA ASN A 184 -2.58 11.01 1.39
C ASN A 184 -2.01 11.14 2.82
N ILE A 185 -1.03 12.01 2.99
CA ILE A 185 -0.38 12.27 4.27
C ILE A 185 -1.09 13.44 4.96
N SER A 186 -1.48 13.25 6.22
CA SER A 186 -2.06 14.34 7.01
C SER A 186 -1.05 15.48 7.18
N VAL A 187 -1.47 16.72 6.92
CA VAL A 187 -0.66 17.93 7.15
C VAL A 187 -0.32 18.15 8.64
N LYS A 188 -0.99 17.44 9.55
CA LYS A 188 -0.63 17.41 10.98
C LYS A 188 0.69 16.67 11.23
N LYS A 189 1.14 15.83 10.30
CA LYS A 189 2.42 15.13 10.36
C LYS A 189 3.54 15.98 9.78
N ASN A 190 4.78 15.57 10.04
CA ASN A 190 5.92 16.08 9.28
C ASN A 190 5.87 15.51 7.86
N LEU A 191 6.13 16.33 6.85
CA LEU A 191 6.02 15.95 5.45
C LEU A 191 7.41 15.74 4.83
N MET A 192 7.56 14.69 4.03
CA MET A 192 8.77 14.38 3.24
C MET A 192 8.50 14.38 1.73
N ARG A 193 7.22 14.43 1.34
CA ARG A 193 6.73 14.66 -0.02
C ARG A 193 5.45 15.50 0.04
N LEU A 194 4.90 15.86 -1.12
CA LEU A 194 3.57 16.49 -1.14
C LEU A 194 2.55 15.59 -0.40
N PRO A 195 1.65 16.19 0.40
CA PRO A 195 0.72 15.43 1.23
C PRO A 195 -0.36 14.72 0.41
N THR A 196 -0.59 15.12 -0.83
CA THR A 196 -1.49 14.42 -1.74
C THR A 196 -0.83 13.17 -2.31
N LYS A 197 -1.62 12.13 -2.54
CA LYS A 197 -1.16 10.92 -3.22
C LYS A 197 -0.59 11.23 -4.62
N PRO A 198 0.58 10.70 -5.01
CA PRO A 198 1.09 10.83 -6.38
C PRO A 198 0.26 10.07 -7.43
N SER A 199 -0.46 9.02 -7.03
CA SER A 199 -1.24 8.21 -7.96
C SER A 199 -2.40 8.96 -8.60
N ARG A 200 -2.63 8.70 -9.89
CA ARG A 200 -3.78 9.19 -10.65
C ARG A 200 -4.49 8.04 -11.36
N SER A 201 -5.78 8.20 -11.59
CA SER A 201 -6.63 7.19 -12.22
C SER A 201 -7.46 7.84 -13.32
N PHE A 202 -7.55 7.18 -14.47
CA PHE A 202 -8.24 7.68 -15.65
C PHE A 202 -9.22 6.61 -16.15
N PRO A 203 -10.50 6.92 -16.35
CA PRO A 203 -11.46 5.96 -16.87
C PRO A 203 -11.14 5.59 -18.31
N VAL A 204 -11.43 4.34 -18.69
CA VAL A 204 -11.39 3.89 -20.09
C VAL A 204 -12.78 4.10 -20.70
N ASP A 205 -13.10 5.35 -21.01
CA ASP A 205 -14.39 5.81 -21.58
C ASP A 205 -14.33 6.05 -23.08
N SER A 206 -13.13 6.01 -23.65
CA SER A 206 -12.84 6.21 -25.06
C SER A 206 -11.75 5.24 -25.53
N LYS A 207 -11.65 5.08 -26.85
CA LYS A 207 -10.65 4.19 -27.47
C LYS A 207 -9.22 4.61 -27.13
N GLU A 208 -8.96 5.91 -27.12
CA GLU A 208 -7.67 6.51 -26.79
C GLU A 208 -7.74 7.22 -25.44
N VAL A 209 -7.07 6.66 -24.44
CA VAL A 209 -6.99 7.25 -23.09
C VAL A 209 -5.62 7.91 -22.93
N LYS A 210 -5.62 9.23 -22.68
CA LYS A 210 -4.41 10.01 -22.45
C LYS A 210 -4.20 10.22 -20.95
N VAL A 211 -3.03 9.85 -20.45
CA VAL A 211 -2.70 9.89 -19.02
C VAL A 211 -1.37 10.61 -18.77
N ALA A 212 -1.28 11.31 -17.65
CA ALA A 212 -0.05 11.94 -17.19
C ALA A 212 -0.11 12.12 -15.66
N ALA A 213 1.03 12.13 -14.99
CA ALA A 213 1.11 12.43 -13.56
C ALA A 213 2.35 13.26 -13.26
N ALA A 214 2.24 14.23 -12.35
CA ALA A 214 3.33 15.15 -12.07
C ALA A 214 4.59 14.47 -11.51
N PHE A 215 4.42 13.34 -10.82
CA PHE A 215 5.52 12.51 -10.32
C PHE A 215 5.79 11.27 -11.17
N GLY A 216 5.09 11.12 -12.31
CA GLY A 216 5.14 9.91 -13.12
C GLY A 216 4.63 8.68 -12.37
N GLY A 217 4.93 7.50 -12.91
CA GLY A 217 4.66 6.24 -12.23
C GLY A 217 4.50 5.05 -13.16
N ALA A 218 4.61 3.85 -12.58
CA ALA A 218 4.25 2.62 -13.26
C ALA A 218 2.80 2.67 -13.75
N LEU A 219 2.56 2.10 -14.94
CA LEU A 219 1.26 2.06 -15.58
C LEU A 219 0.56 0.74 -15.28
N TYR A 220 -0.68 0.82 -14.79
CA TYR A 220 -1.53 -0.32 -14.51
C TYR A 220 -2.85 -0.24 -15.26
N ILE A 221 -3.37 -1.40 -15.65
CA ILE A 221 -4.77 -1.54 -16.08
C ILE A 221 -5.55 -2.15 -14.91
N ASP A 222 -6.57 -1.44 -14.43
CA ASP A 222 -7.48 -1.89 -13.39
C ASP A 222 -8.76 -2.41 -14.00
N THR A 223 -8.98 -3.71 -13.82
CA THR A 223 -10.17 -4.43 -14.28
C THR A 223 -11.27 -4.43 -13.21
N GLY A 224 -11.04 -3.86 -12.03
CA GLY A 224 -12.00 -3.84 -10.92
C GLY A 224 -11.96 -5.12 -10.07
N ASN A 225 -12.81 -5.17 -9.04
CA ASN A 225 -12.74 -6.19 -7.98
C ASN A 225 -13.43 -7.52 -8.31
N LYS A 226 -13.92 -7.71 -9.53
CA LYS A 226 -14.64 -8.91 -9.94
C LYS A 226 -14.03 -9.45 -11.22
N VAL A 227 -13.93 -10.78 -11.29
CA VAL A 227 -13.54 -11.50 -12.51
C VAL A 227 -14.50 -11.09 -13.62
N ARG A 228 -13.96 -10.79 -14.80
CA ARG A 228 -14.75 -10.45 -15.97
C ARG A 228 -14.62 -11.55 -17.01
N ALA A 229 -15.76 -11.93 -17.59
CA ALA A 229 -15.77 -12.82 -18.73
C ALA A 229 -15.15 -12.14 -19.96
N GLY A 230 -14.44 -12.91 -20.78
CA GLY A 230 -13.81 -12.43 -22.01
C GLY A 230 -12.44 -13.05 -22.25
N LYS A 231 -11.95 -12.98 -23.49
CA LYS A 231 -10.57 -13.35 -23.80
C LYS A 231 -9.64 -12.22 -23.37
N SER A 232 -8.38 -12.56 -23.09
CA SER A 232 -7.34 -11.54 -22.94
C SER A 232 -7.30 -10.63 -24.17
N PHE A 233 -6.99 -9.36 -23.95
CA PHE A 233 -7.00 -8.34 -24.99
C PHE A 233 -5.69 -7.54 -24.98
N GLN A 234 -5.39 -6.87 -26.09
CA GLN A 234 -4.18 -6.10 -26.26
C GLN A 234 -4.48 -4.61 -26.09
N VAL A 235 -3.70 -3.91 -25.27
CA VAL A 235 -3.71 -2.45 -25.16
C VAL A 235 -2.40 -1.95 -25.74
N GLN A 236 -2.45 -1.01 -26.69
CA GLN A 236 -1.25 -0.37 -27.20
C GLN A 236 -0.91 0.84 -26.36
N VAL A 237 0.30 0.91 -25.82
CA VAL A 237 0.81 2.02 -25.02
C VAL A 237 1.87 2.75 -25.82
N ASN A 238 1.68 4.06 -25.99
CA ASN A 238 2.56 4.94 -26.75
C ASN A 238 3.21 5.97 -25.82
N HIS A 239 4.50 6.24 -26.06
CA HIS A 239 5.29 7.25 -25.36
C HIS A 239 5.55 6.95 -23.87
N ALA A 240 5.81 5.68 -23.53
CA ALA A 240 6.14 5.25 -22.17
C ALA A 240 7.59 4.77 -22.06
N LEU A 241 8.17 4.80 -20.86
CA LEU A 241 9.46 4.16 -20.56
C LEU A 241 9.25 2.67 -20.26
N GLN A 242 10.23 1.84 -20.63
CA GLN A 242 10.28 0.47 -20.12
C GLN A 242 10.72 0.47 -18.66
N ALA A 243 10.01 -0.29 -17.83
CA ALA A 243 10.37 -0.55 -16.45
C ALA A 243 11.02 -1.92 -16.29
N PRO A 244 11.94 -2.11 -15.32
CA PRO A 244 12.36 -3.46 -14.96
C PRO A 244 11.15 -4.24 -14.47
N TYR A 245 10.70 -5.18 -15.29
CA TYR A 245 9.48 -5.95 -15.08
C TYR A 245 9.75 -7.44 -15.28
N PHE A 246 9.42 -8.24 -14.28
CA PHE A 246 9.57 -9.69 -14.34
C PHE A 246 8.34 -10.39 -13.77
N VAL A 247 7.83 -11.38 -14.50
CA VAL A 247 6.71 -12.22 -14.09
C VAL A 247 7.17 -13.66 -13.97
N LEU A 248 7.04 -14.24 -12.77
CA LEU A 248 7.44 -15.61 -12.50
C LEU A 248 6.76 -16.59 -13.47
N GLY A 249 7.57 -17.44 -14.12
CA GLY A 249 7.09 -18.43 -15.08
C GLY A 249 6.67 -17.88 -16.46
N LYS A 250 6.74 -16.56 -16.68
CA LYS A 250 6.39 -15.94 -17.98
C LYS A 250 7.54 -15.13 -18.59
N SER A 251 8.33 -14.45 -17.77
CA SER A 251 9.51 -13.70 -18.21
C SER A 251 10.69 -14.63 -18.44
N ASP A 252 11.52 -14.33 -19.44
CA ASP A 252 12.78 -15.03 -19.70
C ASP A 252 13.89 -14.52 -18.76
N PRO A 253 14.48 -15.38 -17.90
CA PRO A 253 15.59 -15.01 -17.03
C PRO A 253 16.83 -14.50 -17.76
N LYS A 254 17.09 -14.97 -19.00
CA LYS A 254 18.23 -14.50 -19.78
C LYS A 254 18.01 -13.05 -20.24
N ALA A 255 16.87 -12.77 -20.89
CA ALA A 255 16.50 -11.41 -21.27
C ALA A 255 16.47 -10.44 -20.08
N TRP A 256 15.99 -10.89 -18.92
CA TRP A 256 16.04 -10.10 -17.68
C TRP A 256 17.47 -9.71 -17.30
N ARG A 257 18.38 -10.68 -17.26
CA ARG A 257 19.78 -10.48 -16.85
C ARG A 257 20.55 -9.56 -17.79
N GLU A 258 20.33 -9.73 -19.09
CA GLU A 258 21.02 -8.99 -20.13
C GLU A 258 20.51 -7.56 -20.28
N GLN A 259 19.18 -7.34 -20.18
CA GLN A 259 18.56 -6.04 -20.49
C GLN A 259 17.45 -5.64 -19.52
N GLY A 260 16.55 -6.57 -19.16
CA GLY A 260 15.33 -6.23 -18.41
C GLY A 260 15.58 -5.52 -17.08
N ARG A 261 16.55 -5.98 -16.27
CA ARG A 261 16.92 -5.33 -15.00
C ARG A 261 17.51 -3.93 -15.16
N LEU A 262 17.95 -3.57 -16.37
CA LEU A 262 18.60 -2.30 -16.72
C LEU A 262 17.66 -1.29 -17.38
N ALA A 263 16.37 -1.65 -17.58
CA ALA A 263 15.39 -0.75 -18.18
C ALA A 263 15.29 0.61 -17.43
N PRO A 264 15.06 1.73 -18.15
CA PRO A 264 15.36 3.07 -17.64
C PRO A 264 14.42 3.58 -16.55
N ALA A 265 13.22 3.02 -16.38
CA ALA A 265 12.28 3.53 -15.39
C ALA A 265 12.83 3.42 -13.95
N PRO A 266 12.47 4.36 -13.06
CA PRO A 266 13.06 4.45 -11.73
C PRO A 266 12.41 3.50 -10.71
N TYR A 267 11.30 2.84 -11.09
CA TYR A 267 10.63 1.80 -10.31
C TYR A 267 10.57 0.49 -11.10
N ALA A 268 10.77 -0.61 -10.38
CA ALA A 268 10.72 -1.97 -10.89
C ALA A 268 9.48 -2.69 -10.33
N GLU A 269 9.02 -3.70 -11.06
CA GLU A 269 7.97 -4.58 -10.58
C GLU A 269 8.27 -6.07 -10.82
N LEU A 270 8.22 -6.85 -9.74
CA LEU A 270 8.36 -8.30 -9.76
C LEU A 270 7.02 -8.94 -9.38
N VAL A 271 6.51 -9.85 -10.22
CA VAL A 271 5.13 -10.36 -10.12
C VAL A 271 5.08 -11.88 -10.10
N THR A 272 4.19 -12.41 -9.27
CA THR A 272 3.72 -13.80 -9.26
C THR A 272 2.20 -13.81 -9.39
N ASP A 273 1.58 -15.00 -9.44
CA ASP A 273 0.12 -15.11 -9.41
C ASP A 273 -0.48 -14.63 -8.07
N ARG A 274 0.31 -14.60 -6.99
CA ARG A 274 -0.13 -14.26 -5.63
C ARG A 274 0.34 -12.91 -5.12
N ILE A 275 1.47 -12.38 -5.60
CA ILE A 275 2.00 -11.11 -5.12
C ILE A 275 2.73 -10.32 -6.22
N ALA A 276 2.56 -9.00 -6.19
CA ALA A 276 3.28 -8.04 -7.02
C ALA A 276 4.04 -7.06 -6.12
N LEU A 277 5.34 -6.91 -6.36
CA LEU A 277 6.25 -6.09 -5.55
C LEU A 277 6.76 -4.91 -6.37
N SER A 278 6.43 -3.68 -5.97
CA SER A 278 6.87 -2.43 -6.60
C SER A 278 7.80 -1.64 -5.67
N PHE A 279 9.00 -1.31 -6.15
CA PHE A 279 10.06 -0.64 -5.39
C PHE A 279 11.07 0.07 -6.34
N PRO A 280 11.98 0.92 -5.84
CA PRO A 280 12.98 1.58 -6.67
C PRO A 280 13.85 0.61 -7.48
N SER A 281 13.99 0.84 -8.78
CA SER A 281 14.78 -0.01 -9.70
C SER A 281 16.24 -0.14 -9.30
N ALA A 282 16.79 0.88 -8.62
CA ALA A 282 18.14 0.87 -8.08
C ALA A 282 18.41 -0.35 -7.16
N TRP A 283 17.38 -0.93 -6.54
CA TRP A 283 17.53 -2.04 -5.61
C TRP A 283 17.77 -3.39 -6.29
N ILE A 284 17.43 -3.50 -7.58
CA ILE A 284 17.48 -4.76 -8.34
C ILE A 284 18.38 -4.69 -9.56
N ARG A 285 19.12 -3.59 -9.76
CA ARG A 285 20.04 -3.47 -10.90
C ARG A 285 21.01 -4.63 -10.93
N ASP A 286 21.44 -5.15 -9.77
CA ASP A 286 22.36 -6.29 -9.63
C ASP A 286 21.67 -7.64 -9.39
N LEU A 287 20.33 -7.70 -9.40
CA LEU A 287 19.60 -8.95 -9.23
C LEU A 287 19.56 -9.71 -10.56
N ALA A 288 20.54 -10.60 -10.77
CA ALA A 288 20.70 -11.33 -12.03
C ALA A 288 19.55 -12.30 -12.37
N ASP A 289 18.90 -12.87 -11.35
CA ASP A 289 17.75 -13.77 -11.50
C ASP A 289 16.79 -13.61 -10.29
N PRO A 290 15.56 -13.11 -10.49
CA PRO A 290 14.58 -12.92 -9.43
C PRO A 290 13.74 -14.18 -9.14
N THR A 291 13.97 -15.30 -9.84
CA THR A 291 13.09 -16.47 -9.81
C THR A 291 12.92 -17.04 -8.41
N GLU A 292 14.01 -17.31 -7.68
CA GLU A 292 13.94 -17.88 -6.33
C GLU A 292 13.38 -16.89 -5.30
N LEU A 293 13.65 -15.59 -5.49
CA LEU A 293 13.04 -14.53 -4.68
C LEU A 293 11.52 -14.51 -4.86
N LEU A 294 11.05 -14.61 -6.09
CA LEU A 294 9.62 -14.61 -6.40
C LEU A 294 8.93 -15.90 -5.95
N LYS A 295 9.56 -17.07 -6.11
CA LYS A 295 9.04 -18.32 -5.55
C LYS A 295 8.89 -18.25 -4.03
N TYR A 296 9.86 -17.64 -3.34
CA TYR A 296 9.78 -17.43 -1.91
C TYR A 296 8.57 -16.56 -1.53
N TRP A 297 8.41 -15.40 -2.17
CA TRP A 297 7.28 -14.51 -1.88
C TRP A 297 5.92 -15.12 -2.26
N ASP A 298 5.84 -15.85 -3.37
CA ASP A 298 4.65 -16.59 -3.77
C ASP A 298 4.28 -17.63 -2.71
N LYS A 299 5.28 -18.37 -2.21
CA LYS A 299 5.09 -19.37 -1.14
C LYS A 299 4.61 -18.72 0.15
N VAL A 300 5.13 -17.55 0.54
CA VAL A 300 4.65 -16.82 1.72
C VAL A 300 3.16 -16.55 1.63
N VAL A 301 2.67 -16.02 0.51
CA VAL A 301 1.23 -15.75 0.33
C VAL A 301 0.43 -17.06 0.28
N ALA A 302 0.96 -18.11 -0.35
CA ALA A 302 0.32 -19.42 -0.35
C ALA A 302 0.15 -20.00 1.07
N LEU A 303 1.10 -19.75 1.98
CA LEU A 303 1.00 -20.16 3.38
C LEU A 303 -0.03 -19.36 4.18
N HIS A 304 -0.29 -18.10 3.79
CA HIS A 304 -1.40 -17.33 4.34
C HIS A 304 -2.75 -17.89 3.85
N ASP A 305 -2.82 -18.19 2.55
CA ASP A 305 -4.00 -18.82 1.94
C ASP A 305 -4.30 -20.19 2.53
N GLU A 306 -3.26 -20.98 2.84
CA GLU A 306 -3.35 -22.28 3.51
C GLU A 306 -4.04 -22.14 4.87
N LEU A 307 -3.57 -21.23 5.73
CA LEU A 307 -4.15 -21.04 7.06
C LEU A 307 -5.60 -20.54 6.98
N GLY A 308 -5.90 -19.63 6.06
CA GLY A 308 -7.24 -19.07 5.90
C GLY A 308 -8.21 -19.93 5.09
N GLY A 309 -7.72 -20.98 4.41
CA GLY A 309 -8.52 -21.81 3.51
C GLY A 309 -9.12 -21.03 2.32
N MET A 310 -8.36 -20.10 1.74
CA MET A 310 -8.90 -19.08 0.81
C MET A 310 -8.20 -19.00 -0.55
N ALA A 311 -7.31 -19.96 -0.87
CA ALA A 311 -6.57 -19.98 -2.13
C ALA A 311 -7.47 -19.90 -3.37
N HIS A 312 -8.66 -20.51 -3.34
CA HIS A 312 -9.63 -20.52 -4.44
C HIS A 312 -10.31 -19.18 -4.70
N THR A 313 -10.20 -18.22 -3.77
CA THR A 313 -10.78 -16.87 -3.92
C THR A 313 -9.82 -15.88 -4.57
N ARG A 314 -8.59 -16.32 -4.89
CA ARG A 314 -7.54 -15.47 -5.42
C ARG A 314 -7.63 -15.37 -6.94
N TYR A 315 -8.04 -14.19 -7.40
CA TYR A 315 -8.13 -13.85 -8.82
C TYR A 315 -7.08 -12.81 -9.25
N GLY A 316 -6.04 -12.63 -8.44
CA GLY A 316 -4.96 -11.70 -8.73
C GLY A 316 -4.00 -11.56 -7.55
N PRO A 317 -2.84 -10.92 -7.78
CA PRO A 317 -1.85 -10.76 -6.74
C PRO A 317 -2.32 -9.76 -5.68
N GLU A 318 -1.90 -9.94 -4.43
CA GLU A 318 -1.78 -8.80 -3.50
C GLU A 318 -0.62 -7.92 -3.94
N ARG A 319 -0.64 -6.63 -3.59
CA ARG A 319 0.32 -5.67 -4.15
C ARG A 319 1.04 -4.93 -3.04
N VAL A 320 2.36 -4.87 -3.15
CA VAL A 320 3.24 -4.04 -2.32
C VAL A 320 3.72 -2.86 -3.15
N ASN A 321 3.67 -1.66 -2.59
CA ASN A 321 4.30 -0.48 -3.18
C ASN A 321 5.11 0.27 -2.11
N VAL A 322 6.41 0.39 -2.34
CA VAL A 322 7.31 1.14 -1.46
C VAL A 322 7.26 2.64 -1.80
N ASP A 323 7.01 3.49 -0.80
CA ASP A 323 6.92 4.95 -0.92
C ASP A 323 8.10 5.62 -0.18
N VAL A 324 8.41 6.88 -0.46
CA VAL A 324 9.31 7.69 0.40
C VAL A 324 8.65 8.01 1.74
N GLN A 325 7.32 8.11 1.77
CA GLN A 325 6.54 8.38 2.97
C GLN A 325 5.15 7.75 2.90
N ILE A 326 4.76 7.06 3.96
CA ILE A 326 3.40 6.52 4.13
C ILE A 326 2.59 7.32 5.17
N SER A 327 1.28 7.14 5.10
CA SER A 327 0.29 7.88 5.87
C SER A 327 0.20 7.45 7.32
N VAL A 328 0.57 6.22 7.67
CA VAL A 328 0.48 5.65 9.02
C VAL A 328 1.45 4.48 9.21
N GLY A 329 1.89 4.25 10.43
CA GLY A 329 2.68 3.07 10.80
C GLY A 329 4.10 3.04 10.21
N LEU A 330 4.73 1.86 10.36
CA LEU A 330 5.99 1.51 9.67
C LEU A 330 5.71 0.76 8.36
N PHE A 331 4.55 0.11 8.29
CA PHE A 331 3.92 -0.50 7.13
C PHE A 331 2.40 -0.35 7.35
N HIS A 332 1.61 -0.51 6.30
CA HIS A 332 0.17 -0.73 6.46
C HIS A 332 -0.41 -1.56 5.33
N ALA A 333 -1.47 -2.29 5.66
CA ALA A 333 -2.21 -3.10 4.71
C ALA A 333 -3.10 -2.23 3.81
N GLY A 334 -3.59 -2.84 2.74
CA GLY A 334 -4.31 -2.17 1.68
C GLY A 334 -3.98 -2.77 0.32
N TYR A 335 -4.55 -2.15 -0.71
CA TYR A 335 -4.19 -2.44 -2.09
C TYR A 335 -3.74 -1.14 -2.78
N PRO A 336 -2.43 -0.87 -2.86
CA PRO A 336 -1.33 -1.69 -2.36
C PRO A 336 -1.12 -1.60 -0.83
N MET A 337 -0.49 -2.62 -0.25
CA MET A 337 0.22 -2.50 1.03
C MET A 337 1.41 -1.58 0.82
N GLN A 338 1.69 -0.68 1.77
CA GLN A 338 2.77 0.30 1.61
C GLN A 338 3.69 0.33 2.82
N GLY A 339 4.96 0.63 2.54
CA GLY A 339 6.02 0.82 3.52
C GLY A 339 7.00 1.90 3.03
N PRO A 340 7.72 2.61 3.93
CA PRO A 340 8.68 3.61 3.51
C PRO A 340 9.99 2.96 3.02
N GLN A 341 10.64 3.57 2.02
CA GLN A 341 11.86 3.04 1.39
C GLN A 341 12.95 2.64 2.40
N LYS A 342 13.17 3.46 3.43
CA LYS A 342 14.17 3.23 4.48
C LYS A 342 13.98 1.90 5.22
N GLN A 343 12.75 1.38 5.30
CA GLN A 343 12.40 0.15 6.01
C GLN A 343 12.26 -1.05 5.06
N CYS A 344 12.06 -0.81 3.76
CA CYS A 344 11.61 -1.85 2.83
C CYS A 344 12.72 -2.49 1.99
N ARG A 345 13.98 -2.03 2.08
CA ARG A 345 15.08 -2.52 1.23
C ARG A 345 15.28 -4.04 1.27
N GLY A 346 14.98 -4.66 2.42
CA GLY A 346 15.06 -6.11 2.61
C GLY A 346 14.03 -6.94 1.83
N VAL A 347 13.07 -6.32 1.14
CA VAL A 347 12.05 -7.04 0.34
C VAL A 347 12.66 -7.81 -0.84
N VAL A 348 13.86 -7.45 -1.28
CA VAL A 348 14.59 -8.13 -2.37
C VAL A 348 15.85 -8.87 -1.92
N ASP A 349 16.08 -8.98 -0.60
CA ASP A 349 17.25 -9.66 -0.03
C ASP A 349 16.86 -11.10 0.34
N LEU A 350 16.94 -12.01 -0.63
CA LEU A 350 16.50 -13.39 -0.45
C LEU A 350 17.25 -14.12 0.67
N GLU A 351 18.56 -13.91 0.79
CA GLU A 351 19.38 -14.62 1.78
C GLU A 351 18.98 -14.20 3.20
N LYS A 352 18.76 -12.90 3.43
CA LYS A 352 18.21 -12.42 4.70
C LYS A 352 16.78 -12.92 4.92
N LEU A 353 15.94 -12.91 3.89
CA LEU A 353 14.56 -13.40 3.98
C LEU A 353 14.49 -14.88 4.38
N LYS A 354 15.37 -15.74 3.85
CA LYS A 354 15.41 -17.17 4.23
C LYS A 354 15.80 -17.39 5.69
N ILE A 355 16.64 -16.54 6.26
CA ILE A 355 17.13 -16.67 7.65
C ILE A 355 16.12 -16.15 8.66
N GLN A 356 15.58 -14.95 8.43
CA GLN A 356 14.80 -14.21 9.43
C GLN A 356 13.41 -13.76 8.96
N GLY A 357 13.05 -14.05 7.71
CA GLY A 357 11.82 -13.56 7.09
C GLY A 357 11.71 -12.03 7.08
N ASN A 358 10.47 -11.56 6.97
CA ASN A 358 10.12 -10.15 7.15
C ASN A 358 8.80 -10.05 7.88
N TRP A 359 8.84 -9.97 9.21
CA TRP A 359 7.63 -9.91 10.04
C TRP A 359 6.69 -8.79 9.61
N GLY A 360 7.21 -7.60 9.27
CA GLY A 360 6.41 -6.47 8.81
C GLY A 360 5.56 -6.82 7.59
N TRP A 361 6.18 -7.31 6.52
CA TRP A 361 5.42 -7.69 5.32
C TRP A 361 4.52 -8.91 5.53
N PHE A 362 4.92 -9.87 6.35
CA PHE A 362 4.08 -11.03 6.66
C PHE A 362 2.85 -10.59 7.44
N HIS A 363 3.01 -9.65 8.37
CA HIS A 363 1.92 -9.04 9.12
C HIS A 363 0.95 -8.28 8.20
N GLU A 364 1.42 -7.45 7.27
CA GLU A 364 0.52 -6.78 6.33
C GLU A 364 -0.20 -7.76 5.38
N LEU A 365 0.48 -8.82 4.94
CA LEU A 365 -0.16 -9.92 4.19
C LEU A 365 -1.19 -10.65 5.04
N GLY A 366 -0.93 -10.80 6.35
CA GLY A 366 -1.89 -11.29 7.33
C GLY A 366 -3.15 -10.44 7.42
N HIS A 367 -3.04 -9.11 7.35
CA HIS A 367 -4.20 -8.22 7.30
C HIS A 367 -4.99 -8.40 6.00
N GLU A 368 -4.30 -8.56 4.86
CA GLU A 368 -4.99 -8.87 3.59
C GLU A 368 -5.70 -10.23 3.63
N ALA A 369 -5.10 -11.22 4.31
CA ALA A 369 -5.68 -12.52 4.61
C ALA A 369 -6.89 -12.45 5.56
N GLN A 370 -6.83 -11.63 6.61
CA GLN A 370 -7.96 -11.38 7.53
C GLN A 370 -9.21 -10.85 6.82
N ARG A 371 -9.03 -10.21 5.68
CA ARG A 371 -10.10 -9.62 4.88
C ARG A 371 -10.61 -10.56 3.78
N ARG A 372 -9.93 -11.69 3.57
CA ARG A 372 -9.92 -12.52 2.34
C ARG A 372 -9.33 -11.81 1.12
N PRO A 373 -8.80 -12.54 0.13
CA PRO A 373 -8.35 -11.98 -1.15
C PRO A 373 -9.45 -11.19 -1.89
N ASP A 374 -10.70 -11.65 -1.82
CA ASP A 374 -11.88 -10.98 -2.42
C ASP A 374 -12.47 -9.83 -1.57
N LYS A 375 -11.89 -9.58 -0.39
CA LYS A 375 -12.25 -8.50 0.56
C LYS A 375 -13.67 -8.61 1.13
N ALA A 376 -14.30 -9.79 1.10
CA ALA A 376 -15.67 -9.99 1.57
C ALA A 376 -15.91 -9.62 3.05
N TRP A 377 -14.89 -9.73 3.91
CA TRP A 377 -15.03 -9.46 5.35
C TRP A 377 -14.72 -8.02 5.76
N GLY A 378 -13.99 -7.26 4.94
CA GLY A 378 -13.43 -5.98 5.37
C GLY A 378 -12.63 -6.11 6.68
N TRP A 379 -12.51 -5.02 7.44
CA TRP A 379 -11.77 -5.02 8.72
C TRP A 379 -12.51 -5.74 9.87
N ASN A 380 -13.80 -6.06 9.69
CA ASN A 380 -14.64 -6.68 10.71
C ASN A 380 -14.85 -8.18 10.43
N ASN A 381 -13.77 -8.95 10.38
CA ASN A 381 -13.80 -10.38 10.08
C ASN A 381 -14.46 -11.21 11.21
N PRO A 382 -14.90 -12.46 10.94
CA PRO A 382 -15.80 -13.21 11.83
C PRO A 382 -15.11 -13.89 13.02
N TYR A 383 -13.79 -13.86 13.12
CA TYR A 383 -13.05 -14.53 14.19
C TYR A 383 -12.20 -13.57 15.04
N THR A 384 -12.08 -12.31 14.64
CA THR A 384 -11.43 -11.27 15.44
C THR A 384 -12.43 -10.53 16.32
N PHE A 385 -12.24 -10.62 17.63
CA PHE A 385 -13.05 -9.95 18.65
C PHE A 385 -12.20 -9.06 19.58
N ASP A 386 -12.85 -8.17 20.32
CA ASP A 386 -12.25 -7.38 21.41
C ASP A 386 -10.97 -6.62 21.01
N GLY A 387 -11.02 -5.98 19.83
CA GLY A 387 -9.93 -5.15 19.30
C GLY A 387 -8.69 -5.94 18.86
N SER A 388 -8.82 -7.24 18.62
CA SER A 388 -7.68 -8.15 18.37
C SER A 388 -7.23 -8.24 16.91
N VAL A 389 -7.43 -7.19 16.12
CA VAL A 389 -7.06 -7.18 14.70
C VAL A 389 -5.54 -7.30 14.54
N GLU A 390 -4.78 -6.60 15.38
CA GLU A 390 -3.31 -6.65 15.51
C GLU A 390 -2.79 -7.91 16.21
N VAL A 391 -3.68 -8.83 16.60
CA VAL A 391 -3.33 -10.10 17.26
C VAL A 391 -3.52 -11.25 16.29
N THR A 392 -4.75 -11.41 15.80
CA THR A 392 -5.14 -12.52 14.92
C THR A 392 -4.42 -12.47 13.57
N VAL A 393 -3.96 -11.29 13.14
CA VAL A 393 -3.05 -11.11 12.00
C VAL A 393 -1.75 -11.90 12.18
N ASN A 394 -1.21 -11.94 13.40
CA ASN A 394 0.05 -12.61 13.69
C ASN A 394 -0.07 -14.14 13.70
N LEU A 395 -1.29 -14.70 13.64
CA LEU A 395 -1.48 -16.12 13.38
C LEU A 395 -0.98 -16.48 11.97
N PHE A 396 -1.28 -15.64 10.97
CA PHE A 396 -0.81 -15.84 9.62
C PHE A 396 0.70 -15.68 9.50
N SER A 397 1.27 -14.64 10.13
CA SER A 397 2.73 -14.43 10.19
C SER A 397 3.45 -15.60 10.84
N SER A 398 2.97 -16.03 12.03
CA SER A 398 3.57 -17.13 12.79
C SER A 398 3.44 -18.46 12.04
N HIS A 399 2.28 -18.74 11.43
CA HIS A 399 2.06 -19.93 10.62
C HIS A 399 3.03 -19.98 9.43
N ALA A 400 3.14 -18.89 8.67
CA ALA A 400 4.04 -18.84 7.53
C ALA A 400 5.50 -19.06 7.96
N MET A 401 5.94 -18.45 9.05
CA MET A 401 7.29 -18.63 9.59
C MET A 401 7.53 -20.04 10.15
N ASP A 402 6.55 -20.65 10.83
CA ASP A 402 6.61 -22.04 11.28
C ASP A 402 6.76 -23.00 10.08
N ARG A 403 5.95 -22.82 9.03
CA ARG A 403 6.00 -23.64 7.80
C ARG A 403 7.29 -23.44 6.99
N LEU A 404 7.91 -22.26 7.09
CA LEU A 404 9.23 -21.96 6.53
C LEU A 404 10.38 -22.38 7.45
N LYS A 405 10.10 -22.99 8.61
CA LYS A 405 11.07 -23.45 9.61
C LYS A 405 12.00 -22.33 10.10
N MET A 406 11.45 -21.13 10.30
CA MET A 406 12.21 -19.95 10.74
C MET A 406 12.26 -19.88 12.26
N GLU A 407 13.46 -19.98 12.84
CA GLU A 407 13.65 -19.82 14.28
C GLU A 407 13.89 -18.36 14.66
N ASN A 408 14.74 -17.64 13.92
CA ASN A 408 14.96 -16.22 14.13
C ASN A 408 13.83 -15.42 13.49
N ARG A 409 13.03 -14.71 14.32
CA ARG A 409 11.92 -13.85 13.87
C ARG A 409 12.05 -12.43 14.41
N GLY A 410 13.28 -12.02 14.71
CA GLY A 410 13.57 -10.75 15.36
C GLY A 410 12.84 -10.63 16.71
N GLY A 411 12.10 -9.53 16.91
CA GLY A 411 11.33 -9.30 18.15
C GLY A 411 10.22 -10.32 18.43
N TRP A 412 9.94 -11.22 17.48
CA TRP A 412 8.89 -12.23 17.58
C TRP A 412 9.41 -13.67 17.64
N SER A 413 10.71 -13.88 17.88
CA SER A 413 11.31 -15.23 17.97
C SER A 413 10.63 -16.10 19.03
N TRP A 414 10.11 -15.48 20.10
CA TRP A 414 9.33 -16.18 21.14
C TRP A 414 8.14 -16.96 20.61
N THR A 415 7.60 -16.59 19.44
CA THR A 415 6.49 -17.33 18.82
C THR A 415 6.92 -18.70 18.28
N ALA A 416 8.22 -18.92 18.03
CA ALA A 416 8.75 -20.20 17.55
C ALA A 416 8.87 -21.27 18.65
N SER A 417 8.97 -20.84 19.91
CA SER A 417 9.26 -21.72 21.05
C SER A 417 8.02 -21.93 21.92
N PRO A 418 7.51 -23.17 22.03
CA PRO A 418 6.41 -23.48 22.95
C PRO A 418 6.72 -23.08 24.41
N GLU A 419 8.00 -23.17 24.81
CA GLU A 419 8.41 -22.76 26.15
C GLU A 419 8.29 -21.24 26.34
N GLU A 420 8.76 -20.44 25.40
CA GLU A 420 8.67 -18.98 25.51
C GLU A 420 7.22 -18.48 25.36
N VAL A 421 6.39 -19.17 24.56
CA VAL A 421 4.93 -18.94 24.51
C VAL A 421 4.31 -19.18 25.88
N ARG A 422 4.62 -20.31 26.54
CA ARG A 422 4.14 -20.61 27.91
C ARG A 422 4.60 -19.58 28.92
N GLN A 423 5.87 -19.18 28.89
CA GLN A 423 6.42 -18.16 29.80
C GLN A 423 5.68 -16.82 29.65
N ARG A 424 5.41 -16.42 28.40
CA ARG A 424 4.64 -15.19 28.13
C ARG A 424 3.20 -15.30 28.64
N ALA A 425 2.55 -16.43 28.43
CA ALA A 425 1.19 -16.66 28.94
C ALA A 425 1.17 -16.64 30.49
N HIS A 426 2.11 -17.32 31.15
CA HIS A 426 2.24 -17.28 32.62
C HIS A 426 2.40 -15.85 33.15
N LYS A 427 3.28 -15.06 32.52
CA LYS A 427 3.52 -13.66 32.87
C LYS A 427 2.26 -12.80 32.70
N ALA A 428 1.50 -13.03 31.63
CA ALA A 428 0.24 -12.32 31.40
C ALA A 428 -0.79 -12.66 32.48
N LEU A 429 -1.04 -13.96 32.71
CA LEU A 429 -2.06 -14.43 33.64
C LEU A 429 -1.74 -14.11 35.10
N SER A 430 -0.46 -14.03 35.50
CA SER A 430 -0.07 -13.62 36.85
C SER A 430 -0.42 -12.17 37.20
N THR A 431 -0.80 -11.35 36.21
CA THR A 431 -1.21 -9.95 36.47
C THR A 431 -2.67 -9.83 36.94
N GLY A 432 -3.47 -10.90 36.85
CA GLY A 432 -4.91 -10.87 37.15
C GLY A 432 -5.77 -10.09 36.15
N LYS A 433 -5.17 -9.57 35.07
CA LYS A 433 -5.89 -8.86 34.01
C LYS A 433 -6.63 -9.82 33.09
N SER A 434 -7.68 -9.31 32.46
CA SER A 434 -8.45 -10.01 31.43
C SER A 434 -7.86 -9.81 30.03
N TYR A 435 -8.27 -10.68 29.09
CA TYR A 435 -7.86 -10.64 27.70
C TYR A 435 -8.01 -9.25 27.08
N SER A 436 -9.11 -8.54 27.32
CA SER A 436 -9.33 -7.21 26.73
C SER A 436 -8.26 -6.18 27.09
N GLU A 437 -7.61 -6.33 28.26
CA GLU A 437 -6.62 -5.39 28.79
C GLU A 437 -5.19 -5.68 28.32
N PHE A 438 -4.97 -6.83 27.70
CA PHE A 438 -3.66 -7.27 27.25
C PHE A 438 -3.21 -6.62 25.94
N GLY A 439 -1.88 -6.49 25.82
CA GLY A 439 -1.22 -6.11 24.57
C GLY A 439 -1.23 -7.24 23.55
N ALA A 440 -0.76 -6.96 22.34
CA ALA A 440 -0.86 -7.90 21.23
C ALA A 440 -0.09 -9.21 21.47
N GLY A 441 1.07 -9.14 22.15
CA GLY A 441 1.89 -10.31 22.42
C GLY A 441 1.25 -11.25 23.45
N GLU A 442 0.68 -10.71 24.53
CA GLU A 442 -0.01 -11.49 25.55
C GLU A 442 -1.30 -12.11 24.99
N LYS A 443 -2.10 -11.34 24.24
CA LYS A 443 -3.28 -11.87 23.53
C LYS A 443 -2.90 -12.97 22.54
N LEU A 444 -1.79 -12.82 21.82
CA LEU A 444 -1.32 -13.83 20.87
C LEU A 444 -0.93 -15.14 21.57
N ALA A 445 -0.36 -15.07 22.78
CA ALA A 445 0.02 -16.26 23.53
C ALA A 445 -1.17 -17.20 23.82
N MET A 446 -2.39 -16.66 24.01
CA MET A 446 -3.62 -17.46 24.11
C MET A 446 -3.80 -18.37 22.88
N TYR A 447 -3.70 -17.81 21.68
CA TYR A 447 -3.86 -18.58 20.46
C TYR A 447 -2.68 -19.54 20.21
N LEU A 448 -1.45 -19.13 20.56
CA LEU A 448 -0.28 -19.97 20.35
C LEU A 448 -0.23 -21.16 21.32
N LEU A 449 -0.80 -21.07 22.52
CA LEU A 449 -1.01 -22.25 23.38
C LEU A 449 -1.94 -23.28 22.73
N LEU A 450 -2.98 -22.83 22.01
CA LEU A 450 -3.83 -23.75 21.23
C LEU A 450 -3.06 -24.38 20.07
N ARG A 451 -2.21 -23.62 19.38
CA ARG A 451 -1.29 -24.16 18.36
C ARG A 451 -0.36 -25.21 18.94
N ASP A 452 0.30 -24.91 20.07
CA ASP A 452 1.31 -25.79 20.65
C ASP A 452 0.71 -27.13 21.11
N GLN A 453 -0.57 -27.14 21.50
CA GLN A 453 -1.28 -28.35 21.89
C GLN A 453 -1.93 -29.10 20.71
N PHE A 454 -2.58 -28.38 19.79
CA PHE A 454 -3.50 -28.98 18.80
C PHE A 454 -3.05 -28.80 17.34
N GLY A 455 -1.89 -28.17 17.12
CA GLY A 455 -1.32 -27.92 15.80
C GLY A 455 -2.00 -26.78 15.04
N TRP A 456 -1.33 -26.32 13.98
CA TRP A 456 -1.87 -25.32 13.06
C TRP A 456 -3.08 -25.83 12.29
N GLU A 457 -3.16 -27.14 12.07
CA GLU A 457 -4.22 -27.80 11.31
C GLU A 457 -5.59 -27.59 11.96
N SER A 458 -5.65 -27.55 13.29
CA SER A 458 -6.88 -27.25 14.03
C SER A 458 -7.33 -25.80 13.82
N ILE A 459 -6.41 -24.84 13.96
CA ILE A 459 -6.68 -23.42 13.73
C ILE A 459 -7.08 -23.18 12.26
N GLY A 460 -6.33 -23.75 11.32
CA GLY A 460 -6.57 -23.63 9.89
C GLY A 460 -7.94 -24.18 9.48
N LYS A 461 -8.38 -25.33 10.02
CA LYS A 461 -9.73 -25.85 9.77
C LYS A 461 -10.83 -24.92 10.29
N VAL A 462 -10.63 -24.26 11.43
CA VAL A 462 -11.60 -23.29 11.94
C VAL A 462 -11.68 -22.06 11.03
N LEU A 463 -10.53 -21.47 10.64
CA LEU A 463 -10.51 -20.31 9.74
C LEU A 463 -11.08 -20.64 8.35
N ALA A 464 -10.67 -21.78 7.77
CA ALA A 464 -11.23 -22.29 6.52
C ALA A 464 -12.75 -22.55 6.62
N GLY A 465 -13.23 -22.97 7.80
CA GLY A 465 -14.66 -23.14 8.08
C GLY A 465 -15.43 -21.83 7.99
N TYR A 466 -14.88 -20.71 8.48
CA TYR A 466 -15.48 -19.39 8.26
C TYR A 466 -15.48 -19.01 6.78
N CYS A 467 -14.40 -19.29 6.04
CA CYS A 467 -14.34 -19.03 4.59
C CYS A 467 -15.43 -19.82 3.84
N LYS A 468 -15.57 -21.11 4.12
CA LYS A 468 -16.60 -21.98 3.53
C LYS A 468 -18.01 -21.50 3.82
N ASP A 469 -18.28 -21.08 5.05
CA ASP A 469 -19.62 -20.57 5.42
C ASP A 469 -19.92 -19.24 4.72
N GLN A 470 -18.93 -18.37 4.57
CA GLN A 470 -19.05 -17.13 3.79
C GLN A 470 -19.33 -17.41 2.31
N ASP A 471 -18.65 -18.40 1.71
CA ASP A 471 -18.87 -18.80 0.31
C ASP A 471 -20.26 -19.41 0.10
N ALA A 472 -20.78 -20.11 1.11
CA ALA A 472 -22.13 -20.66 1.12
C ALA A 472 -23.21 -19.60 1.46
N GLY A 473 -22.87 -18.32 1.58
CA GLY A 473 -23.81 -17.23 1.86
C GLY A 473 -24.39 -17.24 3.27
N LYS A 474 -23.76 -17.93 4.24
CA LYS A 474 -24.24 -17.95 5.63
C LYS A 474 -23.91 -16.64 6.34
N ALA A 475 -24.77 -16.29 7.30
CA ALA A 475 -24.54 -15.12 8.14
C ALA A 475 -23.28 -15.30 9.01
N MET A 476 -22.36 -14.34 8.91
CA MET A 476 -21.13 -14.29 9.71
C MET A 476 -21.36 -13.54 11.03
N PRO A 477 -20.71 -13.97 12.14
CA PRO A 477 -20.78 -13.24 13.40
C PRO A 477 -20.10 -11.87 13.26
N LYS A 478 -20.77 -10.82 13.77
CA LYS A 478 -20.32 -9.42 13.67
C LYS A 478 -20.00 -8.81 15.03
N GLU A 479 -20.84 -9.07 16.03
CA GLU A 479 -20.67 -8.57 17.40
C GLU A 479 -19.64 -9.41 18.17
N ASN A 480 -18.90 -8.77 19.08
CA ASN A 480 -17.82 -9.43 19.81
C ASN A 480 -18.28 -10.71 20.54
N GLN A 481 -19.44 -10.69 21.21
CA GLN A 481 -19.97 -11.89 21.89
C GLN A 481 -20.19 -13.05 20.91
N ALA A 482 -20.87 -12.79 19.78
CA ALA A 482 -21.13 -13.80 18.76
C ALA A 482 -19.84 -14.37 18.15
N LYS A 483 -18.79 -13.55 18.03
CA LYS A 483 -17.48 -13.98 17.52
C LYS A 483 -16.72 -14.84 18.53
N ARG A 484 -16.72 -14.46 19.82
CA ARG A 484 -16.13 -15.28 20.91
C ARG A 484 -16.77 -16.66 20.94
N ASP A 485 -18.10 -16.70 20.99
CA ASP A 485 -18.89 -17.93 21.02
C ASP A 485 -18.62 -18.79 19.77
N ALA A 486 -18.67 -18.20 18.58
CA ALA A 486 -18.39 -18.92 17.34
C ALA A 486 -16.97 -19.48 17.29
N PHE A 487 -15.96 -18.72 17.74
CA PHE A 487 -14.58 -19.17 17.75
C PHE A 487 -14.39 -20.34 18.70
N VAL A 488 -14.88 -20.22 19.94
CA VAL A 488 -14.73 -21.27 20.97
C VAL A 488 -15.53 -22.53 20.61
N LEU A 489 -16.75 -22.38 20.09
CA LEU A 489 -17.55 -23.50 19.62
C LEU A 489 -16.85 -24.26 18.48
N ARG A 490 -16.31 -23.53 17.48
CA ARG A 490 -15.62 -24.13 16.34
C ARG A 490 -14.31 -24.80 16.77
N MET A 491 -13.49 -24.12 17.56
CA MET A 491 -12.23 -24.68 18.04
C MET A 491 -12.46 -25.90 18.93
N SER A 492 -13.43 -25.85 19.85
CA SER A 492 -13.74 -26.97 20.74
C SER A 492 -14.22 -28.21 19.97
N LYS A 493 -15.10 -28.03 18.98
CA LYS A 493 -15.51 -29.11 18.08
C LYS A 493 -14.35 -29.65 17.24
N GLN A 494 -13.44 -28.78 16.81
CA GLN A 494 -12.29 -29.17 16.00
C GLN A 494 -11.22 -29.93 16.80
N THR A 495 -11.02 -29.59 18.07
CA THR A 495 -10.04 -30.24 18.95
C THR A 495 -10.62 -31.40 19.73
N GLY A 496 -11.96 -31.55 19.76
CA GLY A 496 -12.65 -32.54 20.58
C GLY A 496 -12.63 -32.24 22.08
N HIS A 497 -12.31 -31.01 22.48
CA HIS A 497 -12.18 -30.61 23.88
C HIS A 497 -13.04 -29.38 24.17
N ASN A 498 -13.61 -29.30 25.36
CA ASN A 498 -14.30 -28.10 25.84
C ASN A 498 -13.27 -27.03 26.22
N LEU A 499 -13.17 -25.98 25.40
CA LEU A 499 -12.26 -24.85 25.61
C LEU A 499 -12.90 -23.70 26.41
N THR A 500 -14.16 -23.82 26.85
CA THR A 500 -14.83 -22.76 27.62
C THR A 500 -14.06 -22.42 28.90
N PRO A 501 -13.66 -23.38 29.76
CA PRO A 501 -12.91 -23.05 30.96
C PRO A 501 -11.54 -22.41 30.65
N TYR A 502 -10.89 -22.85 29.56
CA TYR A 502 -9.65 -22.24 29.09
C TYR A 502 -9.82 -20.76 28.75
N VAL A 503 -10.79 -20.40 27.91
CA VAL A 503 -10.93 -19.01 27.47
C VAL A 503 -11.55 -18.11 28.54
N GLU A 504 -12.52 -18.62 29.30
CA GLU A 504 -13.30 -17.81 30.22
C GLU A 504 -12.60 -17.63 31.55
N LYS A 505 -12.09 -18.71 32.16
CA LYS A 505 -11.45 -18.64 33.47
C LYS A 505 -10.02 -18.12 33.40
N LEU A 506 -9.19 -18.60 32.46
CA LEU A 506 -7.80 -18.10 32.38
C LEU A 506 -7.77 -16.73 31.74
N TRP A 507 -8.43 -16.56 30.60
CA TRP A 507 -8.28 -15.35 29.79
C TRP A 507 -9.38 -14.31 30.01
N GLY A 508 -10.41 -14.58 30.83
CA GLY A 508 -11.49 -13.63 31.07
C GLY A 508 -12.34 -13.34 29.83
N VAL A 509 -12.33 -14.23 28.84
CA VAL A 509 -13.10 -14.12 27.59
C VAL A 509 -14.47 -14.73 27.81
N LYS A 510 -15.49 -13.89 28.06
CA LYS A 510 -16.86 -14.34 28.38
C LYS A 510 -17.51 -15.13 27.24
N ILE A 511 -18.02 -16.31 27.57
CA ILE A 511 -18.75 -17.21 26.65
C ILE A 511 -20.21 -17.30 27.07
N SER A 512 -21.11 -17.34 26.10
CA SER A 512 -22.55 -17.43 26.40
C SER A 512 -22.91 -18.77 27.06
N PRO A 513 -23.88 -18.79 27.99
CA PRO A 513 -24.36 -20.03 28.60
C PRO A 513 -24.80 -21.07 27.55
N GLU A 514 -25.41 -20.63 26.45
CA GLU A 514 -25.86 -21.51 25.36
C GLU A 514 -24.68 -22.19 24.65
N THR A 515 -23.55 -21.50 24.51
CA THR A 515 -22.33 -22.08 23.93
C THR A 515 -21.64 -23.01 24.92
N ALA A 516 -21.58 -22.62 26.20
CA ALA A 516 -21.01 -23.47 27.25
C ALA A 516 -21.78 -24.79 27.38
N GLU A 517 -23.11 -24.74 27.34
CA GLU A 517 -24.00 -25.90 27.40
C GLU A 517 -23.78 -26.86 26.21
N GLN A 518 -23.60 -26.33 25.00
CA GLN A 518 -23.29 -27.15 23.80
C GLN A 518 -21.94 -27.89 23.92
N LEU A 519 -21.02 -27.39 24.72
CA LEU A 519 -19.67 -27.94 24.85
C LEU A 519 -19.49 -28.83 26.09
N LYS A 520 -20.49 -28.89 26.98
CA LYS A 520 -20.40 -29.60 28.28
C LYS A 520 -20.04 -31.08 28.17
N ALA A 521 -20.43 -31.73 27.07
CA ALA A 521 -20.19 -33.15 26.85
C ALA A 521 -18.76 -33.46 26.40
N LEU A 522 -17.99 -32.45 25.94
CA LEU A 522 -16.59 -32.63 25.58
C LEU A 522 -15.70 -32.57 26.82
N PRO A 523 -14.60 -33.35 26.87
CA PRO A 523 -13.63 -33.28 27.96
C PRO A 523 -13.01 -31.88 28.04
N VAL A 524 -12.93 -31.32 29.25
CA VAL A 524 -12.31 -30.02 29.48
C VAL A 524 -10.81 -30.10 29.17
N TRP A 525 -10.30 -29.08 28.49
CA TRP A 525 -8.86 -28.89 28.32
C TRP A 525 -8.37 -27.61 28.97
N ILE A 526 -7.27 -27.73 29.71
CA ILE A 526 -6.45 -26.65 30.23
C ILE A 526 -4.99 -26.98 29.89
N PRO A 527 -4.16 -26.00 29.46
CA PRO A 527 -2.76 -26.26 29.20
C PRO A 527 -2.05 -26.76 30.47
N LYS A 528 -1.19 -27.77 30.33
CA LYS A 528 -0.43 -28.33 31.46
C LYS A 528 0.34 -27.24 32.21
N GLY A 529 0.18 -27.18 33.54
CA GLY A 529 0.86 -26.21 34.41
C GLY A 529 0.09 -24.90 34.62
N PHE A 530 -1.11 -24.77 34.07
CA PHE A 530 -1.97 -23.60 34.23
C PHE A 530 -3.10 -23.81 35.25
N ASP A 531 -3.15 -24.96 35.93
CA ASP A 531 -4.19 -25.33 36.89
C ASP A 531 -4.30 -24.32 38.05
N LYS A 532 -3.17 -23.74 38.49
CA LYS A 532 -3.13 -22.71 39.55
C LYS A 532 -3.92 -21.43 39.23
N TYR A 533 -4.28 -21.19 37.97
CA TYR A 533 -5.11 -20.05 37.56
C TYR A 533 -6.60 -20.40 37.51
N MET A 534 -6.97 -21.66 37.75
CA MET A 534 -8.34 -22.16 37.74
C MET A 534 -9.01 -22.12 39.12
N GLU A 535 -8.22 -21.97 40.19
CA GLU A 535 -8.63 -22.07 41.59
C GLU A 535 -9.06 -20.71 42.20
N GLY A 536 -9.18 -19.66 41.36
CA GLY A 536 -9.55 -18.30 41.76
C GLY A 536 -10.99 -17.93 41.51
#